data_AF-A0A1Y1RF13-F1
#
_entry.id   AF-A0A1Y1RF13-F1
#
_cell.length_a   1.000
_cell.length_b   1.000
_cell.length_c   1.000
_cell.angle_alpha   90.00
_cell.angle_beta   90.00
_cell.angle_gamma   90.00
#
_symmetry.space_group_name_H-M   'P 1'
#
loop_
_entity.id
_entity.type
_entity.pdbx_description
1 polymer ?
#
loop_
_entity_poly.entity_id
_entity_poly.type
_entity_poly.pdbx_seq_one_letter_code
_entity_poly.pdbx_strand_id
1 'polypeptide(L)'
;MKLRKYLSADGLFGLVRYGFKKINDFRSLDCEILLTDALMSAFAMFSLKDPSLLAFDQRRQTDENLKSIYHINHVPSLHYS
;
A
#
# COMPACT_ATOMS: atom_id res chain seq x y z
N MET A 1 18.32 10.62 16.64
CA MET A 1 17.93 9.80 15.46
C MET A 1 18.57 10.42 14.23
N LYS A 2 19.60 9.76 13.65
CA LYS A 2 20.37 10.30 12.52
C LYS A 2 19.54 10.12 11.25
N LEU A 3 18.93 11.18 10.74
CA LEU A 3 18.23 11.17 9.46
C LEU A 3 19.27 10.89 8.37
N ARG A 4 19.23 9.71 7.74
CA ARG A 4 20.16 9.39 6.65
C ARG A 4 19.90 10.35 5.50
N LYS A 5 21.00 10.86 4.93
CA LYS A 5 21.07 11.92 3.91
C LYS A 5 20.34 11.60 2.59
N TYR A 6 19.80 10.38 2.47
CA TYR A 6 18.86 9.96 1.44
C TYR A 6 17.72 9.23 2.17
N LEU A 7 16.54 9.83 2.18
CA LEU A 7 15.32 9.14 2.57
C LEU A 7 15.10 8.04 1.53
N SER A 8 15.34 6.77 1.91
CA SER A 8 15.05 5.65 1.00
C SER A 8 13.55 5.64 0.69
N ALA A 9 13.17 5.16 -0.50
CA ALA A 9 11.75 4.98 -0.84
C ALA A 9 11.02 4.19 0.25
N ASP A 10 11.64 3.12 0.74
CA ASP A 10 11.19 2.34 1.89
C ASP A 10 10.93 3.18 3.16
N GLY A 11 11.87 4.05 3.54
CA GLY A 11 11.72 4.91 4.71
C GLY A 11 10.63 5.97 4.54
N LEU A 12 10.49 6.54 3.33
CA LEU A 12 9.41 7.46 3.00
C LEU A 12 8.05 6.76 3.06
N PHE A 13 7.94 5.57 2.48
CA PHE A 13 6.69 4.80 2.44
C PHE A 13 6.31 4.30 3.84
N GLY A 14 7.28 4.02 4.70
CA GLY A 14 7.06 3.78 6.12
C GLY A 14 6.40 4.97 6.85
N LEU A 15 6.83 6.20 6.54
CA LEU A 15 6.20 7.42 7.09
C LEU A 15 4.76 7.61 6.58
N VAL A 16 4.52 7.35 5.29
CA VAL A 16 3.16 7.39 4.71
C VAL A 16 2.25 6.39 5.41
N ARG A 17 2.72 5.14 5.57
CA ARG A 17 1.97 4.09 6.28
C ARG A 17 1.67 4.47 7.73
N TYR A 18 2.64 5.06 8.42
CA TYR A 18 2.43 5.57 9.78
C TYR A 18 1.37 6.68 9.82
N GLY A 19 1.31 7.55 8.81
CA GLY A 19 0.24 8.52 8.65
C GLY A 19 -1.13 7.87 8.48
N PHE A 20 -1.25 6.90 7.56
CA PHE A 20 -2.52 6.20 7.31
C PHE A 20 -3.02 5.37 8.50
N LYS A 21 -2.12 4.81 9.32
CA LYS A 21 -2.51 4.11 10.55
C LYS A 21 -3.24 4.97 11.58
N LYS A 22 -3.13 6.30 11.49
CA LYS A 22 -3.81 7.23 12.40
C LYS A 22 -5.24 7.54 11.97
N ILE A 23 -5.63 7.14 10.75
CA ILE A 23 -6.98 7.36 10.26
C ILE A 23 -7.88 6.32 10.92
N ASN A 24 -8.89 6.79 11.64
CA ASN A 24 -9.86 5.91 12.27
C ASN A 24 -10.66 5.17 11.19
N ASP A 25 -10.74 3.86 11.30
CA ASP A 25 -11.52 3.03 10.38
C ASP A 25 -12.96 2.96 10.87
N PHE A 26 -13.87 3.60 10.16
CA PHE A 26 -15.31 3.60 10.46
C PHE A 26 -16.08 2.50 9.69
N ARG A 27 -15.37 1.66 8.94
CA ARG A 27 -15.98 0.54 8.21
C ARG A 27 -16.35 -0.57 9.19
N SER A 28 -17.29 -1.42 8.79
CA SER A 28 -17.75 -2.56 9.60
C SER A 28 -16.59 -3.45 10.05
N LEU A 29 -16.72 -4.06 11.22
CA LEU A 29 -15.71 -4.95 11.82
C LEU A 29 -15.39 -6.18 10.95
N ASP A 30 -16.31 -6.57 10.06
CA ASP A 30 -16.16 -7.72 9.14
C ASP A 30 -15.32 -7.40 7.89
N CYS A 31 -14.57 -6.29 7.88
CA CYS A 31 -13.73 -5.95 6.75
C CYS A 31 -12.47 -6.82 6.73
N GLU A 32 -12.36 -7.70 5.73
CA GLU A 32 -11.21 -8.57 5.53
C GLU A 32 -9.89 -7.82 5.28
N ILE A 33 -9.97 -6.52 4.92
CA ILE A 33 -8.82 -5.71 4.53
C ILE A 33 -8.68 -4.48 5.43
N LEU A 34 -7.53 -4.37 6.07
CA LEU A 34 -7.15 -3.20 6.87
C LEU A 34 -7.20 -1.92 6.03
N LEU A 35 -7.77 -0.84 6.56
CA LEU A 35 -7.85 0.46 5.86
C LEU A 35 -6.47 0.96 5.46
N THR A 36 -5.48 0.77 6.34
CA THR A 36 -4.09 1.11 6.05
C THR A 36 -3.58 0.38 4.81
N ASP A 37 -3.90 -0.89 4.63
CA ASP A 37 -3.39 -1.66 3.49
C ASP A 37 -4.12 -1.30 2.19
N ALA A 38 -5.42 -0.98 2.26
CA ALA A 38 -6.16 -0.41 1.13
C ALA A 38 -5.59 0.94 0.68
N LEU A 39 -5.28 1.83 1.63
CA LEU A 39 -4.68 3.14 1.34
C LEU A 39 -3.25 3.02 0.80
N MET A 40 -2.43 2.11 1.34
CA MET A 40 -1.10 1.84 0.81
C MET A 40 -1.16 1.24 -0.60
N SER A 41 -2.17 0.42 -0.90
CA SER A 41 -2.39 -0.12 -2.25
C SER A 41 -2.76 0.98 -3.25
N ALA A 42 -3.65 1.90 -2.86
CA ALA A 42 -3.97 3.07 -3.67
C ALA A 42 -2.74 3.96 -3.89
N PHE A 43 -1.98 4.24 -2.83
CA PHE A 43 -0.74 5.01 -2.91
C PHE A 43 0.27 4.36 -3.87
N ALA A 44 0.47 3.05 -3.79
CA ALA A 44 1.36 2.31 -4.68
C ALA A 44 0.92 2.44 -6.15
N MET A 45 -0.36 2.19 -6.45
CA MET A 45 -0.94 2.35 -7.79
C MET A 45 -0.69 3.76 -8.36
N PHE A 46 -0.98 4.81 -7.59
CA PHE A 46 -0.78 6.20 -8.02
C PHE A 46 0.71 6.54 -8.21
N SER A 47 1.57 6.11 -7.30
CA SER A 47 3.02 6.38 -7.37
C SER A 47 3.71 5.67 -8.55
N LEU A 48 3.23 4.49 -8.91
CA LEU A 48 3.71 3.69 -10.05
C LEU A 48 3.07 4.09 -11.39
N LYS A 49 2.07 5.00 -11.35
CA LYS A 49 1.24 5.43 -12.49
C LYS A 49 0.51 4.26 -13.16
N ASP A 50 0.12 3.26 -12.38
CA ASP A 50 -0.67 2.16 -12.91
C ASP A 50 -2.09 2.67 -13.21
N PRO A 51 -2.67 2.34 -14.37
CA PRO A 51 -3.93 2.92 -14.83
C PRO A 51 -5.16 2.42 -14.04
N SER A 52 -5.02 1.35 -13.26
CA SER A 52 -6.08 0.78 -12.44
C SER A 52 -5.53 -0.13 -11.34
N LEU A 53 -6.39 -0.47 -10.37
CA LEU A 53 -6.04 -1.40 -9.31
C LEU A 53 -5.73 -2.79 -9.87
N LEU A 54 -6.42 -3.21 -10.94
CA LEU A 54 -6.15 -4.47 -11.63
C LEU A 54 -4.76 -4.46 -12.30
N ALA A 55 -4.38 -3.35 -12.93
CA ALA A 55 -3.05 -3.24 -13.54
C ALA A 55 -1.94 -3.29 -12.49
N PHE A 56 -2.14 -2.63 -11.34
CA PHE A 56 -1.26 -2.76 -10.19
C PHE A 56 -1.22 -4.20 -9.66
N ASP A 57 -2.38 -4.85 -9.59
CA ASP A 57 -2.52 -6.24 -9.11
C ASP A 57 -1.75 -7.24 -9.98
N GLN A 58 -1.78 -7.06 -11.30
CA GLN A 58 -1.02 -7.86 -12.25
C GLN A 58 0.48 -7.59 -12.14
N ARG A 59 0.89 -6.32 -12.01
CA ARG A 59 2.29 -5.91 -11.91
C ARG A 59 2.96 -6.43 -10.64
N ARG A 60 2.27 -6.41 -9.49
CA ARG A 60 2.82 -6.92 -8.22
C ARG A 60 2.98 -8.44 -8.20
N GLN A 61 2.28 -9.17 -9.07
CA GLN A 61 2.43 -10.63 -9.18
C GLN A 61 3.74 -11.00 -9.89
N THR A 62 4.24 -10.12 -10.75
CA THR A 62 5.50 -10.33 -11.48
C THR A 62 6.70 -9.66 -10.80
N ASP A 63 6.47 -8.61 -10.01
CA ASP A 63 7.51 -7.88 -9.28
C ASP A 63 7.39 -8.11 -7.76
N GLU A 64 8.10 -9.13 -7.27
CA GLU A 64 7.96 -9.66 -5.90
C GLU A 64 8.29 -8.62 -4.80
N ASN A 65 9.09 -7.60 -5.10
CA ASN A 65 9.55 -6.64 -4.11
C ASN A 65 8.56 -5.49 -3.84
N LEU A 66 7.55 -5.30 -4.70
CA LEU A 66 6.62 -4.17 -4.59
C LEU A 66 5.81 -4.21 -3.28
N LYS A 67 5.37 -5.38 -2.82
CA LYS A 67 4.66 -5.51 -1.53
C LYS A 67 5.53 -5.07 -0.35
N SER A 68 6.80 -5.46 -0.38
CA SER A 68 7.78 -5.18 0.68
C SER A 68 8.07 -3.68 0.76
N ILE A 69 8.42 -3.05 -0.38
CA ILE A 69 8.74 -1.62 -0.44
C ILE A 69 7.55 -0.75 -0.02
N TYR A 70 6.34 -1.09 -0.48
CA TYR A 70 5.12 -0.33 -0.13
C TYR A 70 4.49 -0.75 1.20
N HIS A 71 5.08 -1.68 1.95
CA HIS A 71 4.57 -2.14 3.25
C HIS A 71 3.10 -2.59 3.21
N ILE A 72 2.70 -3.30 2.14
CA ILE A 72 1.34 -3.78 1.94
C ILE A 72 1.25 -5.26 2.34
N ASN A 73 0.46 -5.57 3.38
CA ASN A 73 0.22 -6.97 3.75
C ASN A 73 -0.90 -7.59 2.90
N HIS A 74 -2.02 -6.88 2.74
CA HIS A 74 -3.16 -7.34 1.97
C HIS A 74 -3.64 -6.29 0.95
N VAL A 75 -3.54 -6.60 -0.35
CA VAL A 75 -4.07 -5.73 -1.41
C VAL A 75 -5.55 -6.09 -1.64
N PRO A 76 -6.44 -5.10 -1.79
CA PRO A 76 -7.80 -5.36 -2.28
C PRO A 76 -7.76 -6.03 -3.65
N SER A 77 -8.12 -7.30 -3.72
CA SER A 77 -8.31 -8.01 -4.97
C SER A 77 -9.72 -7.76 -5.48
N LEU A 78 -9.84 -7.22 -6.68
CA LEU A 78 -11.09 -7.27 -7.45
C LEU A 78 -11.26 -8.69 -8.01
N HIS A 79 -11.61 -9.66 -7.15
CA HIS A 79 -12.19 -10.90 -7.64
C HIS A 79 -13.66 -10.62 -7.90
N TYR A 80 -14.08 -10.58 -9.16
CA TYR A 80 -15.48 -10.75 -9.50
C TYR A 80 -15.85 -12.20 -9.13
N SER A 81 -16.56 -12.36 -8.01
CA SER A 81 -17.32 -13.56 -7.69
C SER A 81 -18.55 -13.68 -8.59
#